data_AF-A0A9P5WYJ0-F1
#
_entry.id   AF-A0A9P5WYJ0-F1
#
_cell.length_a   1.000
_cell.length_b   1.000
_cell.length_c   1.000
_cell.angle_alpha   90.00
_cell.angle_beta   90.00
_cell.angle_gamma   90.00
#
_symmetry.space_group_name_H-M   'P 1'
#
loop_
_entity.id
_entity.type
_entity.pdbx_description
1 polymer ?
#
loop_
_entity_poly.entity_id
_entity_poly.type
_entity_poly.pdbx_seq_one_letter_code
_entity_poly.pdbx_strand_id
1 'polypeptide(L)'
;MILDFVSADYGWLPALDGLEMSHVLFKPGKNCDSYFINDNILVQVEKAMDILKNYYLQDKHIFIFDKATTHKKWLATAPSA
;
A
#
# COMPACT_ATOMS: atom_id res chain seq x y z
N MET A 1 9.86 4.94 3.87
CA MET A 1 8.85 4.04 4.44
C MET A 1 8.41 3.10 3.33
N ILE A 2 8.21 1.83 3.67
CA ILE A 2 7.78 0.79 2.73
C ILE A 2 6.34 0.45 3.11
N LEU A 3 5.44 0.45 2.13
CA LEU A 3 4.08 -0.04 2.29
C LEU A 3 3.97 -1.35 1.54
N ASP A 4 3.51 -2.40 2.20
CA ASP A 4 3.39 -3.75 1.63
C ASP A 4 2.25 -4.51 2.32
N PHE A 5 1.78 -5.60 1.71
CA PHE A 5 0.78 -6.49 2.28
C PHE A 5 1.45 -7.70 2.93
N VAL A 6 0.89 -8.13 4.06
CA VAL A 6 1.32 -9.32 4.78
C VAL A 6 0.12 -10.21 5.05
N SER A 7 0.27 -11.49 4.76
CA SER A 7 -0.68 -12.55 5.09
C SER A 7 -0.14 -13.40 6.24
N ALA A 8 -1.03 -13.93 7.07
CA ALA A 8 -0.67 -14.89 8.11
C ALA A 8 -0.15 -16.20 7.52
N ASP A 9 -0.74 -16.64 6.41
CA ASP A 9 -0.43 -17.94 5.78
C ASP A 9 0.74 -17.84 4.79
N TYR A 10 0.91 -16.67 4.15
CA TYR A 10 1.88 -16.48 3.06
C TYR A 10 3.03 -15.52 3.39
N GLY A 11 2.99 -14.83 4.53
CA GLY A 11 3.95 -13.79 4.86
C GLY A 11 3.80 -12.55 3.98
N TRP A 12 4.89 -11.82 3.76
CA TRP A 12 4.91 -10.64 2.90
C TRP A 12 4.56 -11.01 1.47
N LEU A 13 3.62 -10.27 0.85
CA LEU A 13 3.16 -10.53 -0.51
C LEU A 13 4.31 -10.27 -1.49
N PRO A 14 4.96 -11.32 -2.03
CA PRO A 14 6.07 -11.11 -2.91
C PRO A 14 5.57 -10.85 -4.33
N ALA A 15 6.31 -10.05 -5.06
CA ALA A 15 6.47 -10.35 -6.47
C ALA A 15 7.08 -11.74 -6.56
N LEU A 16 6.46 -12.69 -7.25
CA LEU A 16 7.25 -13.84 -7.68
C LEU A 16 8.44 -13.27 -8.48
N ASP A 17 9.64 -13.77 -8.17
CA ASP A 17 10.86 -13.52 -8.95
C ASP A 17 11.52 -12.14 -8.74
N GLY A 18 10.99 -11.28 -7.87
CA GLY A 18 11.51 -9.92 -7.66
C GLY A 18 11.24 -8.95 -8.82
N LEU A 19 10.46 -9.36 -9.82
CA LEU A 19 10.15 -8.59 -11.03
C LEU A 19 8.94 -7.65 -10.85
N GLU A 20 7.95 -8.04 -10.06
CA GLU A 20 6.70 -7.28 -9.82
C GLU A 20 6.54 -6.79 -8.37
N MET A 21 7.42 -5.89 -7.91
CA MET A 21 7.34 -5.39 -6.53
C MET A 21 5.98 -4.70 -6.26
N SER A 22 5.14 -5.33 -5.43
CA SER A 22 3.87 -4.74 -4.97
C SER A 22 4.10 -3.65 -3.91
N HIS A 23 5.26 -3.69 -3.26
CA HIS A 23 5.60 -2.72 -2.23
C HIS A 23 5.87 -1.33 -2.83
N VAL A 24 5.34 -0.30 -2.16
CA VAL A 24 5.61 1.08 -2.54
C VAL A 24 6.69 1.63 -1.61
N LEU A 25 7.81 2.03 -2.20
CA LEU A 25 8.81 2.83 -1.51
C LEU A 25 8.40 4.29 -1.59
N PHE A 26 8.15 4.91 -0.44
CA PHE A 26 7.92 6.36 -0.38
C PHE A 26 8.84 7.03 0.63
N LYS A 27 9.24 8.26 0.34
CA LYS A 27 10.15 9.06 1.17
C LYS A 27 9.34 10.14 1.90
N PRO A 28 9.01 9.96 3.19
CA PRO A 28 8.36 11.04 3.96
C PRO A 28 9.35 12.17 4.30
N GLY A 29 8.81 13.35 4.64
CA GLY A 29 9.56 14.46 5.24
C GLY A 29 10.22 15.40 4.24
N LYS A 30 11.39 15.97 4.61
CA LYS A 30 12.08 17.03 3.85
C LYS A 30 12.52 16.62 2.44
N ASN A 31 12.65 15.31 2.19
CA ASN A 31 13.01 14.74 0.89
C ASN A 31 11.81 14.08 0.19
N CYS A 32 10.60 14.52 0.51
CA CYS A 32 9.36 14.02 -0.06
C CYS A 32 9.09 14.68 -1.41
N ASP A 33 9.09 13.89 -2.49
CA ASP A 33 8.68 14.35 -3.82
C ASP A 33 7.16 14.58 -3.90
N SER A 34 6.37 13.83 -3.10
CA SER A 34 4.92 13.99 -2.94
C SER A 34 4.39 13.09 -1.82
N TYR A 35 3.25 13.47 -1.23
CA TYR A 35 2.55 12.63 -0.25
C TYR A 35 1.97 11.37 -0.90
N PHE A 36 1.94 10.28 -0.13
CA PHE A 36 1.21 9.07 -0.52
C PHE A 36 -0.29 9.35 -0.42
N ILE A 37 -0.96 9.45 -1.56
CA ILE A 37 -2.38 9.79 -1.70
C ILE A 37 -3.23 8.56 -2.02
N ASN A 38 -4.55 8.73 -2.02
CA ASN A 38 -5.50 7.65 -2.30
C ASN A 38 -5.22 6.95 -3.63
N ASP A 39 -4.82 7.69 -4.67
CA ASP A 39 -4.52 7.09 -5.98
C ASP A 39 -3.33 6.11 -5.88
N ASN A 40 -2.36 6.37 -5.01
CA ASN A 40 -1.28 5.43 -4.77
C ASN A 40 -1.76 4.15 -4.09
N ILE A 41 -2.76 4.24 -3.20
CA ILE A 41 -3.40 3.05 -2.58
C ILE A 41 -4.09 2.22 -3.66
N LEU A 42 -4.86 2.85 -4.55
CA LEU A 42 -5.57 2.15 -5.61
C LEU A 42 -4.61 1.37 -6.51
N VAL A 43 -3.55 2.03 -6.99
CA VAL A 43 -2.51 1.40 -7.82
C VAL A 43 -1.82 0.24 -7.10
N GLN A 44 -1.55 0.38 -5.79
CA GLN A 44 -0.95 -0.70 -5.01
C GLN A 44 -1.89 -1.90 -4.89
N VAL A 45 -3.17 -1.66 -4.62
CA VAL A 45 -4.18 -2.71 -4.46
C VAL A 45 -4.44 -3.44 -5.77
N GLU A 46 -4.49 -2.72 -6.89
CA GLU A 46 -4.61 -3.33 -8.23
C GLU A 46 -3.47 -4.32 -8.50
N LYS A 47 -2.23 -3.90 -8.27
CA LYS A 47 -1.06 -4.79 -8.40
C LYS A 47 -1.14 -6.01 -7.49
N ALA A 48 -1.52 -5.80 -6.22
CA ALA A 48 -1.67 -6.89 -5.27
C ALA A 48 -2.78 -7.87 -5.71
N MET A 49 -3.90 -7.37 -6.22
CA MET A 49 -4.97 -8.20 -6.76
C MET A 49 -4.52 -9.02 -7.97
N ASP A 50 -3.70 -8.46 -8.86
CA ASP A 50 -3.17 -9.19 -10.02
C ASP A 50 -2.24 -10.33 -9.59
N ILE A 51 -1.34 -10.08 -8.63
CA ILE A 51 -0.50 -11.14 -8.02
C ILE A 51 -1.38 -12.23 -7.40
N LEU A 52 -2.38 -11.86 -6.60
CA LEU A 52 -3.25 -12.83 -5.93
C LEU A 52 -4.07 -13.66 -6.92
N LYS A 53 -4.54 -13.07 -8.01
CA LYS A 53 -5.25 -13.78 -9.09
C LYS A 53 -4.35 -14.70 -9.90
N ASN A 54 -3.06 -14.42 -10.01
CA ASN A 54 -2.14 -15.25 -10.80
C ASN A 54 -1.59 -16.43 -10.00
N TYR A 55 -1.39 -16.27 -8.69
CA TYR A 55 -0.66 -17.24 -7.87
C TYR A 55 -1.47 -17.87 -6.73
N TYR A 56 -2.59 -17.27 -6.32
CA TYR A 56 -3.37 -17.68 -5.16
C TYR A 56 -4.87 -17.81 -5.46
N LEU A 57 -5.20 -18.48 -6.58
CA LEU A 57 -6.56 -18.53 -7.16
C LEU A 57 -7.60 -19.23 -6.27
N GLN A 58 -7.17 -20.12 -5.39
CA GLN A 58 -8.07 -20.95 -4.59
C GLN A 58 -8.56 -20.24 -3.32
N ASP A 59 -7.95 -19.11 -2.98
CA ASP A 59 -8.21 -18.41 -1.74
C ASP A 59 -9.05 -17.16 -1.94
N LYS A 60 -9.81 -16.82 -0.90
CA LYS A 60 -10.49 -15.53 -0.80
C LYS A 60 -9.61 -14.59 0.02
N HIS A 61 -9.13 -13.54 -0.62
CA HIS A 61 -8.26 -12.55 0.00
C HIS A 61 -9.07 -11.36 0.52
N ILE A 62 -8.75 -10.88 1.72
CA ILE A 62 -9.33 -9.68 2.32
C ILE A 62 -8.19 -8.68 2.58
N PHE A 63 -8.29 -7.49 1.98
CA PHE A 63 -7.35 -6.40 2.26
C PHE A 63 -7.80 -5.60 3.48
N ILE A 64 -6.91 -5.45 4.45
CA ILE A 64 -7.15 -4.68 5.68
C ILE A 64 -6.17 -3.52 5.70
N PHE A 65 -6.71 -2.31 5.85
CA PHE A 65 -5.92 -1.09 6.00
C PHE A 65 -6.12 -0.53 7.39
N ASP A 66 -5.03 -0.28 8.10
CA ASP A 66 -5.11 0.53 9.31
C ASP A 66 -5.26 2.00 8.92
N LYS A 67 -6.45 2.55 9.18
CA LYS A 67 -6.71 3.98 9.04
C LYS A 67 -6.50 4.65 10.39
N ALA A 68 -5.26 4.94 10.72
CA ALA A 68 -4.96 5.73 11.91
C ALA A 68 -5.69 7.08 11.82
N THR A 69 -6.48 7.41 12.85
CA THR A 69 -7.31 8.63 12.90
C THR A 69 -6.47 9.91 12.93
N THR A 70 -5.17 9.79 13.20
CA THR A 70 -4.15 10.85 13.10
C THR A 70 -3.86 11.28 11.66
N HIS A 71 -4.27 10.52 10.64
CA HIS A 71 -4.16 10.87 9.21
C HIS A 71 -5.47 11.37 8.60
N LYS A 72 -6.39 11.94 9.40
CA LYS A 72 -7.51 12.69 8.82
C LYS A 72 -6.95 13.79 7.93
N LYS A 73 -7.43 13.86 6.68
CA LYS A 73 -7.17 15.01 5.80
C LYS A 73 -7.57 16.27 6.57
N TRP A 74 -6.60 17.14 6.81
CA TRP A 74 -6.84 18.42 7.46
C TRP A 74 -7.74 19.26 6.52
N LEU A 75 -8.58 20.13 7.11
CA LEU A 75 -9.31 21.12 6.32
C LEU A 75 -8.32 21.90 5.46
N ALA A 76 -8.73 22.29 4.25
CA ALA A 76 -7.87 23.04 3.33
C ALA A 76 -7.32 24.35 3.94
N THR A 77 -8.01 24.86 4.96
CA THR A 77 -7.68 26.08 5.71
C THR A 77 -6.89 25.82 7.00
N ALA A 78 -6.53 24.58 7.31
CA ALA A 78 -5.84 24.31 8.55
C ALA A 78 -4.38 24.79 8.48
N PRO A 79 -3.86 25.43 9.56
CA PRO A 79 -2.49 25.92 9.58
C PRO A 79 -1.50 24.74 9.50
N SER A 80 -0.40 24.92 8.77
CA SER A 80 0.69 23.95 8.74
C SER A 80 1.31 23.81 10.13
N ALA A 81 1.57 22.57 10.55
CA ALA A 81 2.36 22.28 11.75
C ALA A 81 3.82 22.69 11.59
#